data_AF-A0AAD5NPJ0-F1
#
_entry.id   AF-A0AAD5NPJ0-F1
#
_cell.length_a   1.000
_cell.length_b   1.000
_cell.length_c   1.000
_cell.angle_alpha   90.00
_cell.angle_beta   90.00
_cell.angle_gamma   90.00
#
_symmetry.space_group_name_H-M   'P 1'
#
loop_
_entity.id
_entity.type
_entity.pdbx_description
1 polymer ?
#
loop_
_entity_poly.entity_id
_entity_poly.type
_entity_poly.pdbx_seq_one_letter_code
_entity_poly.pdbx_strand_id
1 'polypeptide(L)'
;MGASSVHNVNPDVLVILSGLNYATDLSFLKNPVGLRPNFDNMLVYEAHWYSWSVHTDTCVDTSNVVYDHSLFFQDGDQAVPLFLSEFGFDQTGSNETDNVFINCFLTAAAKYDLSWSLWAL
;
A
#
# COMPACT_ATOMS: atom_id res chain seq x y z
N MET A 1 -3.52 -12.61 19.71
CA MET A 1 -4.22 -11.45 19.09
C MET A 1 -5.13 -11.98 17.99
N GLY A 2 -6.17 -11.23 17.60
CA GLY A 2 -7.27 -11.74 16.75
C GLY A 2 -6.82 -12.40 15.45
N ALA A 3 -5.89 -11.78 14.71
CA ALA A 3 -5.34 -12.34 13.47
C ALA A 3 -4.71 -13.74 13.67
N SER A 4 -3.94 -13.94 14.75
CA SER A 4 -3.36 -15.25 15.08
C SER A 4 -4.43 -16.31 15.36
N SER A 5 -5.53 -15.93 16.02
CA SER A 5 -6.64 -16.84 16.29
C SER A 5 -7.35 -17.28 15.01
N VAL A 6 -7.52 -16.36 14.04
CA VAL A 6 -8.11 -16.67 12.73
C VAL A 6 -7.18 -17.58 11.92
N HIS A 7 -5.89 -17.25 11.84
CA HIS A 7 -4.89 -18.01 11.10
C HIS A 7 -4.70 -19.43 11.65
N ASN A 8 -4.73 -19.60 12.98
CA ASN A 8 -4.65 -20.94 13.60
C ASN A 8 -5.79 -21.88 13.17
N VAL A 9 -6.95 -21.33 12.80
CA VAL A 9 -8.12 -22.11 12.33
C VAL A 9 -8.15 -22.19 10.80
N ASN A 10 -7.63 -21.17 10.10
CA ASN A 10 -7.59 -21.08 8.65
C ASN A 10 -6.15 -20.71 8.22
N PRO A 11 -5.23 -21.68 8.17
CA PRO A 11 -3.83 -21.38 7.86
C PRO A 11 -3.64 -20.99 6.39
N ASP A 12 -4.57 -21.35 5.51
CA ASP A 12 -4.43 -21.20 4.06
C ASP A 12 -5.01 -19.89 3.50
N VAL A 13 -5.51 -18.97 4.35
CA VAL A 13 -6.04 -17.68 3.91
C VAL A 13 -5.05 -16.55 4.16
N LEU A 14 -5.00 -15.58 3.25
CA LEU A 14 -4.22 -14.36 3.44
C LEU A 14 -4.76 -13.55 4.62
N VAL A 15 -3.84 -13.10 5.46
CA VAL A 15 -4.08 -12.10 6.50
C VAL A 15 -3.59 -10.77 5.97
N ILE A 16 -4.52 -9.86 5.73
CA ILE A 16 -4.20 -8.50 5.29
C ILE A 16 -4.04 -7.62 6.54
N LEU A 17 -2.88 -6.98 6.67
CA LEU A 17 -2.54 -6.09 7.78
C LEU A 17 -2.48 -4.64 7.30
N SER A 18 -3.47 -3.88 7.72
CA SER A 18 -3.61 -2.48 7.36
C SER A 18 -2.53 -1.59 7.94
N GLY A 19 -2.12 -0.59 7.15
CA GLY A 19 -1.42 0.59 7.65
C GLY A 19 -2.25 1.39 8.65
N LEU A 20 -1.57 2.29 9.36
CA LEU A 20 -2.20 3.26 10.26
C LEU A 20 -2.63 4.51 9.48
N ASN A 21 -3.33 5.41 10.17
CA ASN A 21 -3.76 6.70 9.63
C ASN A 21 -4.52 6.55 8.29
N TYR A 22 -5.68 5.89 8.32
CA TYR A 22 -6.48 5.59 7.12
C TYR A 22 -5.70 4.74 6.09
N ALA A 23 -4.88 3.80 6.59
CA ALA A 23 -4.01 2.95 5.79
C ALA A 23 -3.00 3.69 4.89
N THR A 24 -2.73 4.98 5.15
CA THR A 24 -1.73 5.72 4.38
C THR A 24 -0.32 5.57 4.93
N ASP A 25 -0.12 4.93 6.08
CA ASP A 25 1.17 4.88 6.77
C ASP A 25 1.54 3.49 7.29
N LEU A 26 2.53 2.86 6.65
CA LEU A 26 3.21 1.65 7.11
C LEU A 26 4.60 1.96 7.70
N SER A 27 5.01 3.23 7.81
CA SER A 27 6.37 3.61 8.23
C SER A 27 6.75 3.12 9.63
N PHE A 28 5.76 2.86 10.49
CA PHE A 28 5.94 2.23 11.81
C PHE A 28 6.60 0.84 11.73
N LEU A 29 6.59 0.20 10.56
CA LEU A 29 7.24 -1.09 10.29
C LEU A 29 8.69 -0.97 9.78
N LYS A 30 9.21 0.25 9.57
CA LYS A 30 10.64 0.50 9.29
C LYS A 30 11.51 0.10 10.50
N ASN A 31 10.94 0.12 11.72
CA ASN A 31 11.57 -0.39 12.94
C ASN A 31 10.62 -1.36 13.68
N PRO A 32 10.45 -2.59 13.17
CA PRO A 32 9.27 -3.41 13.45
C PRO A 32 9.41 -4.26 14.73
N VAL A 33 9.76 -3.66 15.86
CA VAL A 33 9.89 -4.40 17.13
C VAL A 33 8.52 -5.00 17.51
N GLY A 34 8.36 -6.30 17.26
CA GLY A 34 7.15 -7.07 17.61
C GLY A 34 5.97 -6.97 16.65
N LEU A 35 6.12 -6.36 15.46
CA LEU A 35 4.99 -6.07 14.55
C LEU A 35 4.95 -6.90 13.26
N ARG A 36 5.86 -7.87 13.10
CA ARG A 36 5.82 -8.85 12.00
C ARG A 36 5.42 -10.21 12.54
N PRO A 37 4.11 -10.51 12.67
CA PRO A 37 3.68 -11.85 13.06
C PRO A 37 4.10 -12.85 11.97
N ASN A 38 4.55 -14.03 12.40
CA ASN A 38 4.78 -15.13 11.49
C ASN A 38 3.46 -15.85 11.23
N PHE A 39 2.95 -15.76 10.00
CA PHE A 39 1.74 -16.43 9.53
C PHE A 39 2.07 -17.35 8.33
N ASP A 40 3.21 -18.05 8.38
CA ASP A 40 3.60 -19.05 7.38
C ASP A 40 3.52 -18.54 5.93
N ASN A 41 4.00 -17.31 5.72
CA ASN A 41 3.98 -16.57 4.45
C ASN A 41 2.60 -16.10 3.96
N MET A 42 1.59 -16.10 4.83
CA MET A 42 0.23 -15.65 4.51
C MET A 42 -0.05 -14.20 4.92
N LEU A 43 0.98 -13.44 5.30
CA LEU A 43 0.86 -12.03 5.66
C LEU A 43 1.04 -11.15 4.43
N VAL A 44 0.07 -10.26 4.18
CA VAL A 44 0.14 -9.19 3.16
C VAL A 44 -0.09 -7.86 3.86
N TYR A 45 0.69 -6.84 3.54
CA TYR A 45 0.45 -5.50 4.05
C TYR A 45 -0.46 -4.72 3.10
N GLU A 46 -1.29 -3.84 3.63
CA GLU A 46 -2.15 -2.98 2.81
C GLU A 46 -1.86 -1.49 3.00
N ALA A 47 -2.03 -0.73 1.92
CA ALA A 47 -1.96 0.73 1.95
C ALA A 47 -2.98 1.37 1.01
N HIS A 48 -3.42 2.58 1.37
CA HIS A 48 -4.36 3.39 0.58
C HIS A 48 -3.63 4.58 -0.04
N TRP A 49 -3.81 4.81 -1.33
CA TRP A 49 -3.20 5.93 -2.04
C TRP A 49 -4.25 6.82 -2.69
N TYR A 50 -4.34 8.07 -2.24
CA TYR A 50 -5.20 9.05 -2.87
C TYR A 50 -4.39 10.24 -3.36
N SER A 51 -4.82 10.88 -4.44
CA SER A 51 -4.18 12.12 -4.91
C SER A 51 -4.03 13.16 -3.80
N TRP A 52 -5.04 13.29 -2.95
CA TRP A 52 -5.04 14.16 -1.78
C TRP A 52 -4.22 13.62 -0.59
N SER A 53 -3.81 12.37 -0.52
CA SER A 53 -2.93 11.89 0.56
C SER A 53 -1.46 12.03 0.20
N VAL A 54 -1.14 12.08 -1.09
CA VAL A 54 0.23 12.19 -1.57
C VAL A 54 0.64 13.66 -1.81
N HIS A 55 -0.30 14.56 -2.13
CA HIS A 55 -0.13 16.04 -2.15
C HIS A 55 1.03 16.57 -3.01
N THR A 56 1.18 16.09 -4.24
CA THR A 56 2.31 16.55 -5.07
C THR A 56 1.95 16.83 -6.51
N ASP A 57 2.58 17.85 -7.09
CA ASP A 57 2.41 18.24 -8.50
C ASP A 57 3.29 17.42 -9.47
N THR A 58 4.16 16.53 -8.96
CA THR A 58 5.10 15.75 -9.78
C THR A 58 5.16 14.28 -9.37
N CYS A 59 5.45 13.39 -10.33
CA CYS A 59 5.64 11.98 -10.02
C CYS A 59 6.84 11.69 -9.13
N VAL A 60 7.87 12.55 -9.14
CA VAL A 60 9.04 12.37 -8.27
C VAL A 60 8.64 12.54 -6.81
N ASP A 61 7.91 13.62 -6.53
CA ASP A 61 7.45 13.90 -5.18
C ASP A 61 6.41 12.87 -4.73
N THR A 62 5.48 12.48 -5.62
CA THR A 62 4.51 11.39 -5.37
C THR A 62 5.28 10.14 -4.94
N SER A 63 6.26 9.74 -5.74
CA SER A 63 7.07 8.54 -5.50
C SER A 63 7.81 8.59 -4.16
N ASN A 64 8.36 9.75 -3.77
CA ASN A 64 9.05 9.89 -2.50
C ASN A 64 8.10 9.67 -1.31
N VAL A 65 6.93 10.30 -1.32
CA VAL A 65 5.93 10.17 -0.24
C VAL A 65 5.44 8.73 -0.14
N VAL A 66 5.00 8.12 -1.25
CA VAL A 66 4.50 6.73 -1.20
C VAL A 66 5.61 5.73 -0.85
N TYR A 67 6.86 6.01 -1.24
CA TYR A 67 7.99 5.20 -0.83
C TYR A 67 8.23 5.26 0.67
N ASP A 68 8.25 6.46 1.23
CA ASP A 68 8.50 6.64 2.65
C ASP A 68 7.42 6.06 3.55
N HIS A 69 6.18 6.00 3.06
CA HIS A 69 5.05 5.50 3.81
C HIS A 69 4.69 4.04 3.53
N SER A 70 4.96 3.50 2.34
CA SER A 70 4.45 2.16 1.97
C SER A 70 5.36 1.32 1.05
N LEU A 71 6.11 1.91 0.11
CA LEU A 71 6.93 1.13 -0.83
C LEU A 71 8.33 0.77 -0.33
N PHE A 72 8.78 1.27 0.81
CA PHE A 72 10.10 0.91 1.38
C PHE A 72 10.29 -0.60 1.57
N PHE A 73 9.18 -1.35 1.58
CA PHE A 73 9.14 -2.80 1.60
C PHE A 73 9.47 -3.49 0.28
N GLN A 74 9.45 -2.80 -0.85
CA GLN A 74 9.56 -3.42 -2.17
C GLN A 74 11.01 -3.53 -2.68
N ASP A 75 11.97 -3.01 -1.91
CA ASP A 75 13.38 -3.05 -2.26
C ASP A 75 14.12 -4.18 -1.54
N GLY A 76 14.99 -4.87 -2.29
CA GLY A 76 15.91 -5.88 -1.75
C GLY A 76 15.32 -7.27 -1.53
N ASP A 77 16.15 -8.18 -1.01
CA ASP A 77 15.83 -9.62 -0.92
C ASP A 77 14.76 -9.97 0.12
N GLN A 78 14.34 -8.99 0.93
CA GLN A 78 13.32 -9.15 1.98
C GLN A 78 12.01 -8.45 1.62
N ALA A 79 11.75 -8.29 0.32
CA ALA A 79 10.53 -7.68 -0.14
C ALA A 79 9.31 -8.44 0.39
N VAL A 80 8.30 -7.70 0.86
CA VAL A 80 7.06 -8.29 1.38
C VAL A 80 5.89 -7.93 0.45
N PRO A 81 4.90 -8.82 0.32
CA PRO A 81 3.70 -8.52 -0.47
C PRO A 81 3.00 -7.26 0.04
N LEU A 82 2.77 -6.30 -0.86
CA LEU A 82 1.99 -5.09 -0.62
C LEU A 82 0.77 -5.10 -1.54
N PHE A 83 -0.40 -4.91 -0.95
CA PHE A 83 -1.66 -4.77 -1.65
C PHE A 83 -2.17 -3.33 -1.48
N LEU A 84 -2.35 -2.62 -2.59
CA LEU A 84 -3.02 -1.31 -2.58
C LEU A 84 -4.54 -1.54 -2.60
N SER A 85 -5.11 -1.87 -1.45
CA SER A 85 -6.54 -2.17 -1.29
C SER A 85 -7.46 -1.04 -1.72
N GLU A 86 -6.94 0.19 -1.77
CA GLU A 86 -7.69 1.37 -2.16
C GLU A 86 -6.80 2.40 -2.86
N PHE A 87 -7.24 2.88 -4.01
CA PHE A 87 -6.79 4.17 -4.54
C PHE A 87 -7.93 4.90 -5.23
N GLY A 88 -7.87 6.23 -5.29
CA GLY A 88 -8.93 7.01 -5.91
C GLY A 88 -8.46 8.37 -6.44
N PHE A 89 -9.17 8.83 -7.46
CA PHE A 89 -8.93 10.08 -8.19
C PHE A 89 -10.20 10.49 -8.96
N ASP A 90 -10.29 11.73 -9.42
CA ASP A 90 -11.34 12.20 -10.34
C ASP A 90 -11.22 11.52 -11.71
N GLN A 91 -12.13 10.58 -11.98
CA GLN A 91 -12.17 9.82 -13.24
C GLN A 91 -12.74 10.62 -14.43
N THR A 92 -13.25 11.84 -14.22
CA THR A 92 -13.77 12.68 -15.32
C THR A 92 -12.66 13.30 -16.18
N GLY A 93 -11.43 13.31 -15.66
CA GLY A 93 -10.27 13.95 -16.29
C GLY A 93 -10.24 15.47 -16.13
N SER A 94 -11.14 16.05 -15.32
CA SER A 94 -11.25 17.50 -15.14
C SER A 94 -10.24 18.08 -14.14
N ASN A 95 -9.68 17.24 -13.28
CA ASN A 95 -8.71 17.62 -12.27
C ASN A 95 -7.29 17.26 -12.70
N GLU A 96 -6.46 18.27 -12.98
CA GLU A 96 -5.08 18.09 -13.43
C GLU A 96 -4.19 17.36 -12.41
N THR A 97 -4.36 17.61 -11.11
CA THR A 97 -3.61 16.93 -10.06
C THR A 97 -3.92 15.43 -10.04
N ASP A 98 -5.19 15.07 -10.21
CA ASP A 98 -5.64 13.69 -10.29
C ASP A 98 -5.15 12.99 -11.56
N ASN A 99 -5.11 13.71 -12.69
CA ASN A 99 -4.55 13.24 -13.95
C ASN A 99 -3.04 12.95 -13.84
N VAL A 100 -2.30 13.79 -13.12
CA VAL A 100 -0.87 13.53 -12.83
C VAL A 100 -0.76 12.31 -11.90
N PHE A 101 -1.49 12.31 -10.79
CA PHE A 101 -1.46 11.24 -9.80
C PHE A 101 -1.71 9.86 -10.42
N ILE A 102 -2.73 9.69 -11.26
CA ILE A 102 -3.04 8.37 -11.83
C ILE A 102 -1.91 7.84 -12.72
N ASN A 103 -1.22 8.72 -13.45
CA ASN A 103 -0.06 8.32 -14.26
C ASN A 103 1.11 7.88 -13.37
N CYS A 104 1.36 8.58 -12.27
CA CYS A 104 2.40 8.22 -11.31
C CYS A 104 2.06 6.90 -10.60
N PHE A 105 0.80 6.74 -10.18
CA PHE A 105 0.28 5.52 -9.57
C PHE A 105 0.48 4.32 -10.48
N LEU A 106 0.01 4.39 -11.73
CA LEU A 106 0.11 3.27 -12.68
C LEU A 106 1.56 2.92 -13.00
N THR A 107 2.45 3.92 -13.05
CA THR A 107 3.88 3.70 -13.22
C THR A 107 4.48 2.95 -12.03
N ALA A 108 4.13 3.34 -10.80
CA ALA A 108 4.59 2.66 -9.59
C ALA A 108 4.01 1.23 -9.50
N ALA A 109 2.72 1.06 -9.77
CA ALA A 109 2.07 -0.24 -9.76
C ALA A 109 2.71 -1.21 -10.76
N ALA A 110 3.05 -0.74 -11.97
CA ALA A 110 3.74 -1.54 -12.98
C ALA A 110 5.20 -1.84 -12.59
N LYS A 111 5.91 -0.87 -12.01
CA LYS A 111 7.32 -1.02 -11.62
C LYS A 111 7.49 -2.03 -10.48
N TYR A 112 6.62 -1.97 -9.48
CA TYR A 112 6.71 -2.77 -8.25
C TYR A 112 5.79 -4.00 -8.25
N ASP A 113 5.11 -4.29 -9.37
CA ASP A 113 4.17 -5.41 -9.53
C ASP A 113 3.10 -5.46 -8.42
N LEU A 114 2.50 -4.30 -8.15
CA LEU A 114 1.54 -4.17 -7.06
C LEU A 114 0.18 -4.71 -7.46
N SER A 115 -0.45 -5.48 -6.56
CA SER A 115 -1.88 -5.70 -6.61
C SER A 115 -2.61 -4.44 -6.14
N TRP A 116 -3.71 -4.06 -6.79
CA TRP A 116 -4.44 -2.84 -6.46
C TRP A 116 -5.96 -2.95 -6.66
N SER A 117 -6.72 -2.04 -6.07
CA SER A 117 -8.18 -1.95 -6.23
C SER A 117 -8.65 -0.48 -6.26
N LEU A 118 -9.39 -0.11 -7.32
CA LEU A 118 -9.92 1.24 -7.52
C LEU A 118 -11.11 1.50 -6.60
N TRP A 119 -11.11 2.68 -5.98
CA TRP A 119 -12.21 3.21 -5.19
C TRP A 119 -12.79 4.48 -5.85
N ALA A 120 -14.04 4.51 -6.28
CA ALA A 120 -15.05 3.44 -6.28
C ALA A 120 -15.67 3.29 -7.68
N LEU A 121 -16.60 2.34 -7.80
CA LEU A 121 -17.35 2.01 -9.02
C LEU A 121 -18.46 3.03 -9.34
#